data_AF-A0A1H0AN20-F1
#
_entry.id   AF-A0A1H0AN20-F1
#
_cell.length_a   1.000
_cell.length_b   1.000
_cell.length_c   1.000
_cell.angle_alpha   90.00
_cell.angle_beta   90.00
_cell.angle_gamma   90.00
#
_symmetry.space_group_name_H-M   'P 1'
#
loop_
_entity.id
_entity.type
_entity.pdbx_description
1 polymer ?
#
loop_
_entity_poly.entity_id
_entity_poly.type
_entity_poly.pdbx_seq_one_letter_code
_entity_poly.pdbx_strand_id
1 'polypeptide(L)'
;MREFLARLGSYSADYEPGTTPADLAARSDAVAVARLTGIREGRVLGSSRSDPGRTDNLVFVFELERAHRGNVPGTLYVEVPKPGQDPAATFDARTPRGARALLFLELVPAAADEPVVPAEPPLPSGAPLWWFTTPQGFLLELDGEVTAPLEAERPIFPAGDPDPADLLAWLP
;
A
#
# COMPACT_ATOMS: atom_id res chain seq x y z
N MET A 1 2.15 17.37 3.20
CA MET A 1 1.21 16.57 2.39
C MET A 1 1.75 16.26 1.00
N ARG A 2 1.90 17.25 0.10
CA ARG A 2 2.47 17.03 -1.26
C ARG A 2 3.87 16.41 -1.25
N GLU A 3 4.65 16.70 -0.21
CA GLU A 3 5.98 16.10 -0.02
C GLU A 3 5.96 14.59 0.26
N PHE A 4 4.87 14.06 0.82
CA PHE A 4 4.69 12.62 1.02
C PHE A 4 4.51 11.91 -0.32
N LEU A 5 3.56 12.40 -1.14
CA LEU A 5 3.30 11.88 -2.48
C LEU A 5 4.54 11.98 -3.38
N ALA A 6 5.23 13.13 -3.35
CA ALA A 6 6.46 13.33 -4.12
C ALA A 6 7.59 12.37 -3.73
N ARG A 7 7.58 11.83 -2.51
CA ARG A 7 8.62 10.92 -2.01
C ARG A 7 8.33 9.46 -2.32
N LEU A 8 7.07 9.06 -2.35
CA LEU A 8 6.71 7.70 -2.76
C LEU A 8 7.05 7.45 -4.23
N GLY A 9 7.03 8.51 -5.05
CA GLY A 9 7.31 8.41 -6.48
C GLY A 9 6.20 7.65 -7.21
N SER A 10 6.29 7.60 -8.54
CA SER A 10 5.48 6.66 -9.32
C SER A 10 6.06 5.27 -9.17
N TYR A 11 5.21 4.31 -8.81
CA TYR A 11 5.58 2.91 -8.81
C TYR A 11 5.77 2.46 -10.26
N SER A 12 7.02 2.33 -10.74
CA SER A 12 7.31 1.91 -12.11
C SER A 12 7.43 0.39 -12.21
N ALA A 13 6.32 -0.31 -12.00
CA ALA A 13 6.21 -1.70 -12.41
C ALA A 13 5.18 -1.80 -13.54
N ASP A 14 5.43 -2.67 -14.51
CA ASP A 14 4.39 -3.06 -15.46
C ASP A 14 3.30 -3.83 -14.69
N TYR A 15 2.06 -3.34 -14.73
CA TYR A 15 0.91 -3.99 -14.10
C TYR A 15 -0.32 -3.89 -15.00
N GLU A 16 -1.29 -4.78 -14.78
CA GLU A 16 -2.59 -4.71 -15.45
C GLU A 16 -3.54 -3.85 -14.61
N PRO A 17 -3.93 -2.64 -15.08
CA PRO A 17 -4.81 -1.79 -14.31
C PRO A 17 -6.21 -2.39 -14.18
N GLY A 18 -6.82 -2.19 -13.01
CA GLY A 18 -8.25 -2.39 -12.82
C GLY A 18 -9.02 -1.36 -13.65
N THR A 19 -10.10 -1.78 -14.29
CA THR A 19 -10.93 -0.91 -15.12
C THR A 19 -11.87 -0.03 -14.27
N THR A 20 -12.31 -0.56 -13.13
CA THR A 20 -13.20 0.09 -12.14
C THR A 20 -12.82 -0.35 -10.73
N PRO A 21 -13.31 0.33 -9.68
CA PRO A 21 -13.13 -0.16 -8.30
C PRO A 21 -13.71 -1.56 -8.08
N ALA A 22 -14.84 -1.90 -8.73
CA ALA A 22 -15.46 -3.21 -8.66
C ALA A 22 -14.59 -4.31 -9.32
N ASP A 23 -13.96 -4.02 -10.44
CA ASP A 23 -13.01 -4.93 -11.09
C ASP A 23 -11.77 -5.15 -10.21
N LEU A 24 -11.21 -4.09 -9.63
CA LEU A 24 -10.09 -4.22 -8.72
C LEU A 24 -10.46 -5.02 -7.46
N ALA A 25 -11.63 -4.76 -6.86
CA ALA A 25 -12.15 -5.53 -5.75
C ALA A 25 -12.33 -7.02 -6.07
N ALA A 26 -12.69 -7.37 -7.30
CA ALA A 26 -12.86 -8.74 -7.73
C ALA A 26 -11.54 -9.54 -7.67
N ARG A 27 -10.42 -8.86 -7.97
CA ARG A 27 -9.05 -9.38 -7.97
C ARG A 27 -8.41 -9.41 -6.58
N SER A 28 -8.98 -8.67 -5.61
CA SER A 28 -8.45 -8.60 -4.24
C SER A 28 -8.95 -9.73 -3.34
N ASP A 29 -8.08 -10.16 -2.43
CA ASP A 29 -8.44 -11.02 -1.29
C ASP A 29 -9.30 -10.25 -0.28
N ALA A 30 -8.98 -8.97 -0.07
CA ALA A 30 -9.70 -8.10 0.86
C ALA A 30 -9.84 -6.67 0.34
N VAL A 31 -10.91 -5.99 0.81
CA VAL A 31 -11.13 -4.57 0.61
C VAL A 31 -11.46 -3.95 1.96
N ALA A 32 -10.72 -2.91 2.35
CA ALA A 32 -10.82 -2.31 3.68
C ALA A 32 -10.75 -0.79 3.65
N VAL A 33 -11.50 -0.15 4.54
CA VAL A 33 -11.30 1.25 4.89
C VAL A 33 -10.51 1.30 6.19
N ALA A 34 -9.41 2.05 6.20
CA ALA A 34 -8.47 2.10 7.31
C ALA A 34 -7.84 3.49 7.46
N ARG A 35 -7.15 3.74 8.57
CA ARG A 35 -6.37 4.96 8.80
C ARG A 35 -4.89 4.68 8.70
N LEU A 36 -4.17 5.48 7.93
CA LEU A 36 -2.72 5.39 7.87
C LEU A 36 -2.12 5.86 9.20
N THR A 37 -1.43 4.97 9.90
CA THR A 37 -0.85 5.28 11.22
C THR A 37 0.64 5.56 11.15
N GLY A 38 1.36 5.00 10.17
CA GLY A 38 2.79 5.20 10.01
C GLY A 38 3.40 4.34 8.92
N ILE A 39 4.71 4.50 8.73
CA ILE A 39 5.54 3.73 7.81
C ILE A 39 6.75 3.20 8.58
N ARG A 40 7.17 1.98 8.28
CA ARG A 40 8.34 1.33 8.86
C ARG A 40 9.15 0.60 7.80
N GLU A 41 10.36 0.19 8.16
CA GLU A 41 11.15 -0.69 7.28
C GLU A 41 10.41 -2.01 7.07
N GLY A 42 10.38 -2.45 5.81
CA GLY A 42 9.87 -3.75 5.40
C GLY A 42 10.98 -4.79 5.32
N ARG A 43 10.66 -5.91 4.67
CA ARG A 43 11.65 -6.96 4.41
C ARG A 43 12.59 -6.52 3.29
N VAL A 44 13.75 -7.14 3.20
CA VAL A 44 14.64 -7.02 2.04
C VAL A 44 14.54 -8.31 1.24
N LEU A 45 14.17 -8.21 -0.03
CA LEU A 45 14.26 -9.33 -0.96
C LEU A 45 15.69 -9.37 -1.50
N GLY A 46 16.38 -10.49 -1.28
CA GLY A 46 17.80 -10.65 -1.59
C GLY A 46 18.52 -11.52 -0.56
N SER A 47 19.72 -11.98 -0.91
CA SER A 47 20.47 -12.92 -0.07
C SER A 47 21.02 -12.27 1.21
N SER A 48 21.22 -10.95 1.18
CA SER A 48 21.67 -10.16 2.33
C SER A 48 21.38 -8.68 2.13
N ARG A 49 21.52 -7.87 3.20
CA ARG A 49 21.46 -6.40 3.12
C ARG A 49 22.60 -5.77 2.32
N SER A 50 23.62 -6.53 1.94
CA SER A 50 24.73 -6.07 1.09
C SER A 50 24.61 -6.54 -0.36
N ASP A 51 23.56 -7.30 -0.70
CA ASP A 51 23.30 -7.77 -2.05
C ASP A 51 23.07 -6.56 -2.98
N PRO A 52 23.84 -6.41 -4.09
CA PRO A 52 23.67 -5.32 -5.04
C PRO A 52 22.32 -5.34 -5.75
N GLY A 53 21.70 -6.52 -5.88
CA GLY A 53 20.41 -6.71 -6.55
C GLY A 53 19.21 -6.70 -5.61
N ARG A 54 19.39 -6.32 -4.34
CA ARG A 54 18.31 -6.36 -3.36
C ARG A 54 17.17 -5.41 -3.70
N THR A 55 15.97 -5.77 -3.27
CA THR A 55 14.83 -4.86 -3.18
C THR A 55 14.53 -4.58 -1.72
N ASP A 56 14.77 -3.35 -1.29
CA ASP A 56 14.33 -2.87 0.00
C ASP A 56 12.83 -2.53 -0.07
N ASN A 57 12.07 -2.83 0.99
CA ASN A 57 10.64 -2.53 1.04
C ASN A 57 10.30 -1.58 2.20
N LEU A 58 9.17 -0.89 2.07
CA LEU A 58 8.49 -0.18 3.15
C LEU A 58 7.27 -0.98 3.57
N VAL A 59 6.90 -0.88 4.85
CA VAL A 59 5.60 -1.36 5.34
C VAL A 59 4.79 -0.17 5.81
N PHE A 60 3.65 0.03 5.17
CA PHE A 60 2.61 0.93 5.61
C PHE A 60 1.79 0.25 6.70
N VAL A 61 1.57 0.95 7.81
CA VAL A 61 0.81 0.45 8.94
C VAL A 61 -0.52 1.19 8.99
N PHE A 62 -1.62 0.43 8.89
CA PHE A 62 -2.96 0.99 8.98
C PHE A 62 -3.74 0.43 10.16
N GLU A 63 -4.62 1.24 10.72
CA GLU A 63 -5.63 0.82 11.70
C GLU A 63 -6.96 0.64 10.98
N LEU A 64 -7.54 -0.55 11.06
CA LEU A 64 -8.79 -0.89 10.37
C LEU A 64 -9.95 -0.06 10.94
N GLU A 65 -10.68 0.63 10.07
CA GLU A 65 -11.98 1.21 10.43
C GLU A 65 -13.12 0.22 10.11
N ARG A 66 -13.08 -0.34 8.90
CA ARG A 66 -14.13 -1.22 8.40
C ARG A 66 -13.60 -2.16 7.34
N ALA A 67 -13.86 -3.46 7.52
CA ALA A 67 -13.75 -4.45 6.45
C ALA A 67 -14.96 -4.33 5.52
N HIS A 68 -14.72 -4.18 4.21
CA HIS A 68 -15.77 -4.25 3.20
C HIS A 68 -15.85 -5.66 2.58
N ARG A 69 -14.69 -6.28 2.31
CA ARG A 69 -14.56 -7.66 1.80
C ARG A 69 -13.36 -8.34 2.46
N GLY A 70 -13.48 -9.66 2.65
CA GLY A 70 -12.42 -10.49 3.22
C GLY A 70 -12.35 -10.40 4.75
N ASN A 71 -11.52 -11.25 5.35
CA ASN A 71 -11.25 -11.23 6.78
C ASN A 71 -9.94 -10.48 7.04
N VAL A 72 -10.03 -9.27 7.59
CA VAL A 72 -8.89 -8.39 7.83
C VAL A 72 -8.71 -8.12 9.33
N PRO A 73 -7.48 -8.19 9.86
CA PRO A 73 -7.21 -7.89 11.26
C PRO A 73 -7.35 -6.39 11.57
N GLY A 74 -7.45 -6.04 12.86
CA GLY A 74 -7.55 -4.65 13.32
C GLY A 74 -6.36 -3.75 12.95
N THR A 75 -5.19 -4.33 12.69
CA THR A 75 -4.01 -3.61 12.20
C THR A 75 -3.51 -4.28 10.93
N LEU A 76 -3.30 -3.50 9.88
CA LEU A 76 -2.85 -3.96 8.58
C LEU A 76 -1.41 -3.53 8.34
N TYR A 77 -0.60 -4.47 7.84
CA TYR A 77 0.76 -4.24 7.40
C TYR A 77 0.81 -4.47 5.90
N VAL A 78 1.00 -3.41 5.12
CA VAL A 78 1.02 -3.48 3.66
C VAL A 78 2.42 -3.15 3.18
N GLU A 79 3.07 -4.11 2.53
CA GLU A 79 4.43 -3.97 2.01
C GLU A 79 4.42 -3.41 0.59
N VAL A 80 5.35 -2.50 0.30
CA VAL A 80 5.63 -2.05 -1.06
C VAL A 80 7.13 -1.88 -1.26
N PRO A 81 7.64 -2.06 -2.50
CA PRO A 81 8.99 -1.66 -2.86
C PRO A 81 9.30 -0.22 -2.48
N LYS A 82 10.48 -0.03 -1.90
CA LYS A 82 10.94 1.26 -1.40
C LYS A 82 11.52 2.09 -2.54
N PRO A 83 11.10 3.35 -2.71
CA PRO A 83 11.71 4.22 -3.69
C PRO A 83 13.08 4.69 -3.17
N GLY A 84 14.15 4.23 -3.83
CA GLY A 84 15.52 4.59 -3.48
C GLY A 84 16.03 3.88 -2.21
N GLN A 85 16.86 4.58 -1.44
CA GLN A 85 17.62 3.99 -0.31
C GLN A 85 17.48 4.79 1.01
N ASP A 86 16.67 5.86 1.02
CA ASP A 86 16.46 6.69 2.22
C ASP A 86 15.81 5.86 3.35
N PRO A 87 16.15 6.01 4.63
CA PRO A 87 15.50 5.24 5.71
C PRO A 87 13.97 5.42 5.77
N ALA A 88 13.22 4.40 6.20
CA ALA A 88 11.76 4.45 6.35
C ALA A 88 11.31 5.61 7.26
N ALA A 89 12.12 5.97 8.26
CA ALA A 89 11.87 7.13 9.13
C ALA A 89 11.71 8.45 8.34
N THR A 90 12.39 8.58 7.19
CA THR A 90 12.27 9.75 6.30
C THR A 90 10.87 9.84 5.68
N PHE A 91 10.28 8.70 5.33
CA PHE A 91 8.92 8.58 4.79
C PHE A 91 7.88 8.74 5.91
N ASP A 92 8.12 8.10 7.05
CA ASP A 92 7.26 8.15 8.24
C ASP A 92 7.12 9.57 8.79
N ALA A 93 8.20 10.36 8.80
CA ALA A 93 8.19 11.75 9.24
C ALA A 93 7.25 12.67 8.44
N ARG A 94 6.89 12.28 7.21
CA ARG A 94 5.99 13.02 6.32
C ARG A 94 4.63 12.35 6.14
N THR A 95 4.44 11.20 6.78
CA THR A 95 3.22 10.40 6.65
C THR A 95 2.02 11.20 7.15
N PRO A 96 0.93 11.29 6.37
CA PRO A 96 -0.29 11.95 6.80
C PRO A 96 -1.05 11.05 7.79
N ARG A 97 -0.57 10.99 9.04
CA ARG A 97 -1.14 10.12 10.07
C ARG A 97 -2.61 10.45 10.32
N GLY A 98 -3.43 9.41 10.39
CA GLY A 98 -4.88 9.51 10.54
C GLY A 98 -5.63 9.72 9.23
N ALA A 99 -4.95 9.93 8.10
CA ALA A 99 -5.60 10.00 6.80
C ALA A 99 -6.31 8.68 6.48
N ARG A 100 -7.53 8.82 5.96
CA ARG A 100 -8.40 7.69 5.65
C ARG A 100 -8.01 7.10 4.31
N ALA A 101 -7.97 5.78 4.24
CA ALA A 101 -7.54 5.05 3.06
C ALA A 101 -8.56 3.96 2.70
N LEU A 102 -8.76 3.77 1.39
CA LEU A 102 -9.44 2.60 0.84
C LEU A 102 -8.37 1.70 0.22
N LEU A 103 -8.31 0.47 0.72
CA LEU A 103 -7.25 -0.48 0.43
C LEU A 103 -7.84 -1.69 -0.30
N PHE A 104 -7.25 -2.03 -1.44
CA PHE A 104 -7.48 -3.25 -2.20
C PHE A 104 -6.26 -4.14 -2.02
N LEU A 105 -6.45 -5.26 -1.31
CA LEU A 105 -5.34 -6.01 -0.72
C LEU A 105 -5.30 -7.45 -1.25
N GLU A 106 -4.07 -7.92 -1.46
CA GLU A 106 -3.73 -9.32 -1.72
C GLU A 106 -2.81 -9.81 -0.60
N LEU A 107 -3.02 -11.04 -0.14
CA LEU A 107 -2.17 -11.62 0.88
C LEU A 107 -0.80 -11.94 0.29
N VAL A 108 0.27 -11.50 0.95
CA VAL A 108 1.62 -11.88 0.51
C VAL A 108 1.76 -13.40 0.65
N PRO A 109 2.06 -14.13 -0.45
CA PRO A 109 2.25 -15.57 -0.37
C PRO A 109 3.42 -15.89 0.56
N ALA A 110 3.34 -17.03 1.26
CA ALA A 110 4.48 -17.54 2.00
C ALA A 110 5.64 -17.72 1.00
N ALA A 111 6.75 -17.00 1.21
CA ALA A 111 7.89 -17.03 0.31
C ALA A 111 8.43 -18.46 0.21
N ALA A 112 8.15 -19.14 -0.90
CA ALA A 112 8.49 -20.54 -1.05
C ALA A 112 9.99 -20.71 -1.36
N ASP A 113 10.61 -19.78 -2.10
CA ASP A 113 11.97 -19.99 -2.63
C ASP A 113 12.86 -18.72 -2.73
N GLU A 114 12.36 -17.52 -2.42
CA GLU A 114 13.18 -16.30 -2.47
C GLU A 114 13.93 -16.06 -1.16
N PRO A 115 15.24 -15.75 -1.20
CA PRO A 115 15.96 -15.27 -0.02
C PRO A 115 15.35 -13.97 0.48
N VAL A 116 14.91 -13.96 1.74
CA VAL A 116 14.33 -12.79 2.38
C VAL A 116 15.06 -12.50 3.69
N VAL A 117 15.55 -11.27 3.82
CA VAL A 117 15.99 -10.74 5.12
C VAL A 117 14.78 -10.12 5.82
N PRO A 118 14.42 -10.56 7.04
CA PRO A 118 13.27 -10.03 7.76
C PRO A 118 13.35 -8.51 8.04
N ALA A 119 12.17 -7.90 8.23
CA ALA A 119 12.08 -6.52 8.69
C ALA A 119 12.65 -6.36 10.11
N GLU A 120 13.20 -5.18 10.40
CA GLU A 120 13.71 -4.81 11.73
C GLU A 120 13.07 -3.48 12.19
N PRO A 121 12.26 -3.47 13.27
CA PRO A 121 11.84 -4.64 14.06
C PRO A 121 10.98 -5.61 13.22
N PRO A 122 10.82 -6.88 13.66
CA PRO A 122 9.93 -7.82 12.97
C PRO A 122 8.47 -7.38 13.08
N LEU A 123 7.62 -7.88 12.17
CA LEU A 123 6.17 -7.78 12.34
C LEU A 123 5.72 -8.55 13.59
N PRO A 124 4.60 -8.17 14.23
CA PRO A 124 4.03 -8.96 15.31
C PRO A 124 3.82 -10.41 14.87
N SER A 125 4.07 -11.36 15.77
CA SER A 125 3.91 -12.79 15.47
C SER A 125 2.49 -13.09 15.00
N GLY A 126 2.36 -13.80 13.87
CA GLY A 126 1.07 -14.15 13.28
C GLY A 126 0.36 -13.02 12.54
N ALA A 127 0.92 -11.81 12.48
CA ALA A 127 0.34 -10.74 11.69
C ALA A 127 0.49 -11.05 10.18
N PRO A 128 -0.62 -11.03 9.40
CA PRO A 128 -0.51 -11.18 7.95
C PRO A 128 0.17 -9.97 7.34
N LEU A 129 0.96 -10.23 6.30
CA LEU A 129 1.54 -9.20 5.44
C LEU A 129 0.71 -9.14 4.15
N TRP A 130 0.41 -7.93 3.71
CA TRP A 130 -0.39 -7.68 2.50
C TRP A 130 0.42 -6.94 1.46
N TRP A 131 0.03 -7.06 0.21
CA TRP A 131 0.36 -6.14 -0.88
C TRP A 131 -0.90 -5.39 -1.31
N PHE A 132 -0.72 -4.24 -1.96
CA PHE A 132 -1.80 -3.68 -2.76
C PHE A 132 -1.98 -4.55 -4.01
N THR A 133 -3.22 -4.85 -4.38
CA THR A 133 -3.52 -5.68 -5.56
C THR A 133 -2.89 -5.11 -6.84
N THR A 134 -2.89 -3.79 -6.98
CA THR A 134 -2.13 -3.01 -7.96
C THR A 134 -1.74 -1.66 -7.32
N PRO A 135 -0.93 -0.80 -7.97
CA PRO A 135 -0.71 0.57 -7.49
C PRO A 135 -2.00 1.38 -7.27
N GLN A 136 -3.04 1.16 -8.07
CA GLN A 136 -4.38 1.76 -7.89
C GLN A 136 -5.07 1.29 -6.60
N GLY A 137 -4.60 0.18 -6.00
CA GLY A 137 -5.17 -0.43 -4.80
C GLY A 137 -4.92 0.33 -3.51
N PHE A 138 -4.12 1.40 -3.55
CA PHE A 138 -3.95 2.32 -2.43
C PHE A 138 -4.61 3.65 -2.76
N LEU A 139 -5.80 3.90 -2.19
CA LEU A 139 -6.48 5.19 -2.29
C LEU A 139 -6.45 5.87 -0.93
N LEU A 140 -6.18 7.17 -0.91
CA LEU A 140 -5.98 7.95 0.30
C LEU A 140 -6.70 9.30 0.19
N GLU A 141 -7.51 9.61 1.20
CA GLU A 141 -8.17 10.91 1.35
C GLU A 141 -7.16 11.92 1.92
N LEU A 142 -6.81 12.91 1.09
CA LEU A 142 -5.88 13.98 1.42
C LEU A 142 -6.41 15.31 0.93
N ASP A 143 -6.39 16.33 1.79
CA ASP A 143 -6.79 17.70 1.45
C ASP A 143 -8.20 17.80 0.82
N GLY A 144 -9.10 16.87 1.18
CA GLY A 144 -10.48 16.81 0.65
C GLY A 144 -10.61 16.09 -0.69
N GLU A 145 -9.55 15.43 -1.18
CA GLU A 145 -9.56 14.66 -2.42
C GLU A 145 -9.04 13.23 -2.20
N VAL A 146 -9.58 12.28 -2.96
CA VAL A 146 -9.13 10.90 -3.06
C VAL A 146 -7.97 10.86 -4.04
N THR A 147 -6.81 10.42 -3.58
CA THR A 147 -5.57 10.31 -4.35
C THR A 147 -5.10 8.87 -4.38
N ALA A 148 -4.38 8.46 -5.43
CA ALA A 148 -3.67 7.17 -5.45
C ALA A 148 -2.17 7.43 -5.21
N PRO A 149 -1.60 7.19 -4.02
CA PRO A 149 -0.23 7.59 -3.72
C PRO A 149 0.84 6.88 -4.55
N LEU A 150 0.52 5.75 -5.16
CA LEU A 150 1.42 4.94 -5.98
C LEU A 150 1.16 5.09 -7.49
N GLU A 151 0.08 5.76 -7.86
CA GLU A 151 -0.34 6.00 -9.25
C GLU A 151 -0.63 7.49 -9.45
N ALA A 152 0.26 8.16 -10.18
CA ALA A 152 0.17 9.61 -10.38
C ALA A 152 -0.77 10.00 -11.53
N GLU A 153 -1.14 9.05 -12.38
CA GLU A 153 -1.99 9.31 -13.54
C GLU A 153 -3.46 9.49 -13.18
N ARG A 154 -4.12 10.38 -13.93
CA ARG A 154 -5.57 10.62 -13.85
C ARG A 154 -6.20 10.40 -15.22
N PRO A 155 -7.39 9.78 -15.29
CA PRO A 155 -8.14 9.18 -14.17
C PRO A 155 -7.39 7.96 -13.59
N ILE A 156 -7.58 7.68 -12.29
CA ILE A 156 -7.02 6.49 -11.64
C ILE A 156 -7.58 5.24 -12.33
N PHE A 157 -8.88 5.24 -12.65
CA PHE A 157 -9.53 4.15 -13.36
C PHE A 157 -9.83 4.52 -14.82
N PRO A 158 -9.52 3.65 -15.81
CA PRO A 158 -9.81 3.91 -17.22
C PRO A 158 -11.28 4.21 -17.54
N ALA A 159 -12.22 3.64 -16.79
CA ALA A 159 -13.66 3.90 -16.95
C ALA A 159 -14.11 5.24 -16.36
N GLY A 160 -13.20 5.99 -15.71
CA GLY A 160 -13.48 7.21 -14.97
C GLY A 160 -13.44 6.99 -13.46
N ASP A 161 -13.04 8.05 -12.77
CA ASP A 161 -12.98 8.09 -11.31
C ASP A 161 -14.38 8.35 -10.74
N PRO A 162 -14.79 7.65 -9.65
CA PRO A 162 -15.91 8.07 -8.80
C PRO A 162 -15.69 9.47 -8.22
N ASP A 163 -16.64 9.96 -7.43
CA ASP A 163 -16.54 11.30 -6.82
C ASP A 163 -15.17 11.48 -6.12
N PRO A 164 -14.27 12.33 -6.65
CA PRO A 164 -12.94 12.46 -6.11
C PRO A 164 -12.95 13.12 -4.73
N ALA A 165 -14.06 13.66 -4.24
CA ALA A 165 -14.17 14.24 -2.90
C ALA A 165 -14.74 13.26 -1.84
N ASP A 166 -15.20 12.07 -2.24
CA ASP A 166 -15.80 11.10 -1.32
C ASP A 166 -15.15 9.72 -1.49
N LEU A 167 -14.23 9.36 -0.59
CA LEU A 167 -13.56 8.05 -0.58
C LEU A 167 -14.55 6.88 -0.56
N LEU A 168 -15.73 7.02 0.06
CA LEU A 168 -16.70 5.94 0.13
C LEU A 168 -17.44 5.72 -1.18
N ALA A 169 -17.49 6.71 -2.07
CA ALA A 169 -18.00 6.54 -3.43
C ALA A 169 -17.12 5.62 -4.30
N TRP A 170 -15.91 5.27 -3.82
CA TRP A 170 -14.97 4.37 -4.48
C TRP A 170 -15.07 2.92 -3.99
N LEU A 171 -15.95 2.64 -3.02
CA LEU A 171 -16.25 1.26 -2.65
C LEU A 171 -16.98 0.54 -3.81
N PRO A 172 -16.72 -0.77 -4.01
CA PRO A 172 -17.35 -1.56 -5.06
C PRO A 172 -18.83 -1.89 -4.75
#